data_AF-S2RNC9-F1
#
_entry.id   AF-S2RNC9-F1
#
_cell.length_a   1.000
_cell.length_b   1.000
_cell.length_c   1.000
_cell.angle_alpha   90.00
_cell.angle_beta   90.00
_cell.angle_gamma   90.00
#
_symmetry.space_group_name_H-M   'P 1'
#
loop_
_entity.id
_entity.type
_entity.pdbx_description
1 polymer ?
#
loop_
_entity_poly.entity_id
_entity_poly.type
_entity_poly.pdbx_seq_one_letter_code
_entity_poly.pdbx_strand_id
1 'polypeptide(L)'
;MLTVIDIINRVLGYFNVADKPKGKAFTWVALIANFYLLYVAIQNLRYPDFRIRGALFMLAFVVFLYFIGLNFLYYFTNKTTKFDISPKVEKWLGSNAAKKTAVENELRTQLGAAPAQGVFSQDQLLTADVTMTEEQQANLDTLVDSLVKQGVLSLNYQGLDDKAVGRVAQETQQPVLAIGAPFPLPFFDLQHLDSKLVITGGLN
;
A
#
# COMPACT_ATOMS: atom_id res chain seq x y z
N MET A 1 0.63 -6.52 -27.72
CA MET A 1 2.03 -6.97 -27.56
C MET A 1 2.34 -6.89 -26.09
N LEU A 2 2.74 -8.00 -25.45
CA LEU A 2 3.14 -8.00 -24.04
C LEU A 2 4.49 -7.31 -23.93
N THR A 3 4.51 -6.05 -23.51
CA THR A 3 5.78 -5.36 -23.23
C THR A 3 6.34 -5.81 -21.90
N VAL A 4 7.65 -5.75 -21.71
CA VAL A 4 8.28 -6.03 -20.40
C VAL A 4 7.68 -5.15 -19.30
N ILE A 5 7.27 -3.92 -19.65
CA ILE A 5 6.56 -3.00 -18.75
C ILE A 5 5.17 -3.55 -18.38
N ASP A 6 4.41 -4.11 -19.32
CA ASP A 6 3.14 -4.78 -19.02
C ASP A 6 3.32 -6.00 -18.14
N ILE A 7 4.41 -6.77 -18.35
CA ILE A 7 4.73 -7.92 -17.50
C ILE A 7 5.09 -7.45 -16.10
N ILE A 8 5.89 -6.39 -15.94
CA ILE A 8 6.22 -5.82 -14.63
C ILE A 8 4.96 -5.29 -13.94
N ASN A 9 4.13 -4.51 -14.64
CA ASN A 9 2.88 -3.98 -14.06
C ASN A 9 1.88 -5.09 -13.73
N ARG A 10 1.78 -6.14 -14.54
CA ARG A 10 0.87 -7.26 -14.28
C ARG A 10 1.40 -8.16 -13.18
N VAL A 11 2.69 -8.46 -13.14
CA VAL A 11 3.32 -9.24 -12.06
C VAL A 11 3.21 -8.48 -10.74
N LEU A 12 3.54 -7.18 -10.72
CA LEU A 12 3.47 -6.36 -9.51
C LEU A 12 2.06 -5.95 -9.14
N GLY A 13 1.12 -5.87 -10.08
CA GLY A 13 -0.31 -5.63 -9.81
C GLY A 13 -1.03 -6.88 -9.31
N TYR A 14 -0.64 -8.07 -9.82
CA TYR A 14 -1.22 -9.36 -9.43
C TYR A 14 -0.76 -9.81 -8.04
N PHE A 15 0.46 -9.45 -7.66
CA PHE A 15 0.90 -9.59 -6.30
C PHE A 15 0.35 -8.43 -5.47
N ASN A 16 -0.62 -8.71 -4.58
CA ASN A 16 -0.98 -7.84 -3.46
C ASN A 16 0.16 -7.76 -2.42
N VAL A 17 1.41 -7.63 -2.91
CA VAL A 17 2.63 -7.52 -2.12
C VAL A 17 2.67 -6.14 -1.53
N ALA A 18 3.01 -6.08 -0.23
CA ALA A 18 3.23 -4.85 0.50
C ALA A 18 4.08 -3.84 -0.30
N ASP A 19 3.93 -2.55 -0.01
CA ASP A 19 4.66 -1.49 -0.71
C ASP A 19 6.18 -1.68 -0.71
N LYS A 20 6.72 -2.41 0.29
CA LYS A 20 8.16 -2.54 0.54
C LYS A 20 8.92 -3.46 -0.44
N PRO A 21 8.49 -4.71 -0.74
CA PRO A 21 9.19 -5.51 -1.75
C PRO A 21 9.03 -4.97 -3.17
N LYS A 22 7.88 -4.36 -3.51
CA LYS A 22 7.71 -3.64 -4.78
C LYS A 22 8.70 -2.50 -4.89
N GLY A 23 8.82 -1.68 -3.84
CA GLY A 23 9.80 -0.58 -3.78
C GLY A 23 11.26 -1.03 -3.94
N LYS A 24 11.63 -2.17 -3.34
CA LYS A 24 12.98 -2.77 -3.53
C LYS A 24 13.24 -3.14 -5.00
N ALA A 25 12.29 -3.79 -5.65
CA ALA A 25 12.42 -4.18 -7.06
C ALA A 25 12.53 -2.95 -7.97
N PHE A 26 11.66 -1.95 -7.78
CA PHE A 26 11.73 -0.70 -8.55
C PHE A 26 13.03 0.06 -8.33
N THR A 27 13.60 0.04 -7.12
CA THR A 27 14.90 0.67 -6.85
C THR A 27 16.02 0.03 -7.68
N TRP A 28 16.04 -1.29 -7.82
CA TRP A 28 17.01 -1.99 -8.68
C TRP A 28 16.82 -1.67 -10.15
N VAL A 29 15.59 -1.68 -10.64
CA VAL A 29 15.27 -1.34 -12.04
C VAL A 29 15.67 0.10 -12.34
N ALA A 30 15.35 1.04 -11.44
CA ALA A 30 15.72 2.44 -11.55
C ALA A 30 17.24 2.63 -11.55
N LEU A 31 17.98 1.88 -10.72
CA LEU A 31 19.44 1.92 -10.71
C LEU A 31 20.02 1.53 -12.08
N ILE A 32 19.59 0.40 -12.64
CA ILE A 32 20.06 -0.08 -13.95
C ILE A 32 19.70 0.93 -15.05
N ALA A 33 18.45 1.42 -15.07
CA ALA A 33 18.01 2.43 -16.02
C ALA A 33 18.83 3.74 -15.92
N ASN A 34 19.21 4.13 -14.70
CA ASN A 34 20.01 5.33 -14.49
C ASN A 34 21.45 5.17 -15.04
N PHE A 35 22.04 3.98 -14.98
CA PHE A 35 23.34 3.71 -15.62
C PHE A 35 23.24 3.73 -17.16
N TYR A 36 22.11 3.34 -17.74
CA TYR A 36 21.87 3.56 -19.16
C TYR A 36 21.79 5.05 -19.51
N LEU A 37 21.13 5.85 -18.66
CA LEU A 37 21.09 7.31 -18.82
C LEU A 37 22.49 7.93 -18.73
N LEU A 38 23.35 7.44 -17.84
CA LEU A 38 24.77 7.82 -17.80
C LEU A 38 25.51 7.51 -19.10
N TYR A 39 25.28 6.31 -19.68
CA TYR A 39 25.86 5.93 -20.97
C TYR A 39 25.46 6.93 -22.07
N VAL A 40 24.18 7.27 -22.16
CA VAL A 40 23.67 8.27 -23.13
C VAL A 40 24.29 9.65 -22.89
N ALA A 41 24.43 10.06 -21.63
CA ALA A 41 25.06 11.34 -21.28
C ALA A 41 26.51 11.41 -21.78
N ILE A 42 27.31 10.38 -21.49
CA ILE A 42 28.71 10.29 -21.93
C ILE A 42 28.80 10.28 -23.46
N GLN A 43 27.93 9.53 -24.14
CA GLN A 43 27.93 9.47 -25.59
C GLN A 43 27.67 10.85 -26.21
N ASN A 44 26.73 11.63 -25.68
CA ASN A 44 26.44 12.98 -26.17
C ASN A 44 27.55 14.00 -25.82
N LEU A 45 28.22 13.85 -24.67
CA LEU A 45 29.33 14.72 -24.26
C LEU A 45 30.56 14.62 -25.16
N ARG A 46 30.77 13.46 -25.80
CA ARG A 46 31.89 13.22 -26.72
C ARG A 46 31.81 14.05 -28.00
N TYR A 47 30.60 14.41 -28.46
CA TYR A 47 30.40 15.15 -29.70
C TYR A 47 30.15 16.64 -29.42
N PRO A 48 30.92 17.57 -30.03
CA PRO A 48 30.82 19.01 -29.76
C PRO A 48 29.39 19.56 -29.86
N ASP A 49 28.65 19.17 -30.90
CA ASP A 49 27.29 19.67 -31.18
C ASP A 49 26.23 19.17 -30.19
N PHE A 50 26.54 18.11 -29.42
CA PHE A 50 25.60 17.46 -28.50
C PHE A 50 25.97 17.67 -27.03
N ARG A 51 27.05 18.42 -26.73
CA ARG A 51 27.56 18.62 -25.37
C ARG A 51 26.51 19.16 -24.39
N ILE A 52 25.67 20.10 -24.82
CA ILE A 52 24.61 20.65 -23.97
C ILE A 52 23.60 19.56 -23.60
N ARG A 53 23.18 18.74 -24.57
CA ARG A 53 22.27 17.61 -24.31
C ARG A 53 22.92 16.58 -23.38
N GLY A 54 24.20 16.27 -23.61
CA GLY A 54 24.97 15.39 -22.74
C GLY A 54 25.11 15.92 -21.31
N ALA A 55 25.32 17.22 -21.14
CA ALA A 55 25.37 17.87 -19.83
C ALA A 55 24.00 17.82 -19.11
N LEU A 56 22.90 18.03 -19.84
CA LEU A 56 21.54 17.88 -19.28
C LEU A 56 21.25 16.44 -18.83
N PHE A 57 21.62 15.44 -19.64
CA PHE A 57 21.50 14.04 -19.24
C PHE A 57 22.41 13.70 -18.06
N MET A 58 23.61 14.26 -18.01
CA MET A 58 24.50 14.07 -16.86
C MET A 58 23.93 14.69 -15.58
N LEU A 59 23.31 15.85 -15.66
CA LEU A 59 22.60 16.46 -14.54
C LEU A 59 21.42 15.57 -14.09
N ALA A 60 20.61 15.09 -15.03
CA ALA A 60 19.50 14.17 -14.73
C ALA A 60 19.99 12.89 -14.05
N PHE A 61 21.11 12.31 -14.50
CA PHE A 61 21.75 11.14 -13.88
C PHE A 61 22.05 11.38 -12.40
N VAL A 62 22.69 12.51 -12.07
CA VAL A 62 23.06 12.85 -10.68
C VAL A 62 21.81 13.03 -9.83
N VAL A 63 20.80 13.73 -10.34
CA VAL A 63 19.53 13.95 -9.63
C VAL A 63 18.82 12.62 -9.36
N PHE A 64 18.69 11.75 -10.36
CA PHE A 64 18.08 10.44 -10.16
C PHE A 64 18.91 9.53 -9.27
N LEU A 65 20.24 9.57 -9.37
CA LEU A 65 21.12 8.78 -8.51
C LEU A 65 20.92 9.14 -7.04
N TYR A 66 20.74 10.43 -6.73
CA TYR A 66 20.43 10.90 -5.38
C TYR A 66 19.11 10.29 -4.86
N PHE A 67 18.02 10.33 -5.65
CA PHE A 67 16.75 9.73 -5.24
C PHE A 67 16.81 8.20 -5.15
N ILE A 68 17.56 7.54 -6.04
CA ILE A 68 17.81 6.09 -5.97
C ILE A 68 18.56 5.75 -4.68
N GLY A 69 19.56 6.56 -4.29
CA GLY A 69 20.27 6.40 -3.03
C GLY A 69 19.37 6.56 -1.81
N LEU A 70 18.46 7.54 -1.81
CA LEU A 70 17.44 7.70 -0.78
C LEU A 70 16.48 6.51 -0.72
N ASN A 71 16.03 6.00 -1.87
CA ASN A 71 15.21 4.79 -1.94
C ASN A 71 15.96 3.56 -1.44
N PHE A 72 17.24 3.42 -1.77
CA PHE A 72 18.07 2.33 -1.28
C PHE A 72 18.21 2.38 0.23
N LEU A 73 18.45 3.58 0.77
CA LEU A 73 18.43 3.78 2.21
C LEU A 73 17.06 3.37 2.76
N TYR A 74 15.96 3.95 2.30
CA TYR A 74 14.62 3.70 2.83
C TYR A 74 14.18 2.23 2.81
N TYR A 75 14.32 1.55 1.67
CA TYR A 75 13.79 0.20 1.47
C TYR A 75 14.71 -0.89 2.02
N PHE A 76 16.03 -0.68 2.05
CA PHE A 76 17.00 -1.68 2.51
C PHE A 76 17.51 -1.43 3.92
N THR A 77 17.50 -0.18 4.38
CA THR A 77 17.91 0.22 5.71
C THR A 77 16.70 0.90 6.35
N ASN A 78 16.13 0.41 7.46
CA ASN A 78 14.94 1.04 8.04
C ASN A 78 15.17 2.49 8.60
N LYS A 79 16.21 3.20 8.14
CA LYS A 79 16.62 4.55 8.50
C LYS A 79 16.17 5.57 7.46
N THR A 80 15.87 6.78 7.91
CA THR A 80 15.66 7.96 7.07
C THR A 80 16.75 8.98 7.36
N THR A 81 17.08 9.82 6.37
CA THR A 81 18.15 10.83 6.50
C THR A 81 17.55 12.24 6.57
N LYS A 82 18.14 13.12 7.38
CA LYS A 82 17.69 14.52 7.54
C LYS A 82 17.79 15.36 6.25
N PHE A 83 18.59 14.89 5.30
CA PHE A 83 18.76 15.48 3.96
C PHE A 83 17.74 14.99 2.94
N ASP A 84 16.69 14.27 3.35
CA ASP A 84 15.64 13.79 2.44
C ASP A 84 14.74 14.95 1.99
N ILE A 85 14.88 15.36 0.73
CA ILE A 85 14.04 16.39 0.11
C ILE A 85 12.79 15.81 -0.57
N SER A 86 12.64 14.48 -0.60
CA SER A 86 11.51 13.80 -1.25
C SER A 86 10.16 14.32 -0.78
N PRO A 87 9.92 14.61 0.53
CA PRO A 87 8.64 15.16 0.98
C PRO A 87 8.29 16.52 0.35
N LYS A 88 9.30 17.37 0.10
CA LYS A 88 9.10 18.68 -0.53
C LYS A 88 8.78 18.53 -2.02
N VAL A 89 9.47 17.61 -2.69
CA VAL A 89 9.27 17.31 -4.12
C VAL A 89 7.90 16.65 -4.33
N GLU A 90 7.50 15.71 -3.48
CA GLU A 90 6.18 15.08 -3.52
C GLU A 90 5.05 16.09 -3.31
N LYS A 91 5.20 17.04 -2.38
CA LYS A 91 4.21 18.10 -2.18
C LYS A 91 4.04 18.97 -3.43
N TRP A 92 5.13 19.22 -4.15
CA TRP A 92 5.10 19.97 -5.40
C TRP A 92 4.50 19.17 -6.57
N LEU A 93 4.75 17.86 -6.64
CA LEU A 93 4.26 16.97 -7.70
C LEU A 93 2.79 16.53 -7.55
N GLY A 94 2.07 16.98 -6.52
CA GLY A 94 0.71 16.54 -6.25
C GLY A 94 0.70 15.23 -5.45
N SER A 95 0.87 15.37 -4.14
CA SER A 95 1.25 14.28 -3.24
C SER A 95 0.19 13.20 -3.01
N ASN A 96 0.61 11.93 -2.97
CA ASN A 96 -0.11 10.81 -2.35
C ASN A 96 0.12 10.71 -0.82
N ALA A 97 1.01 11.53 -0.24
CA ALA A 97 1.27 11.53 1.20
C ALA A 97 0.04 11.97 1.99
N ALA A 98 -0.76 12.91 1.46
CA ALA A 98 -2.04 13.27 2.06
C ALA A 98 -2.98 12.06 2.17
N LYS A 99 -2.99 11.17 1.17
CA LYS A 99 -3.77 9.93 1.21
C LYS A 99 -3.22 8.96 2.25
N LYS A 100 -1.89 8.77 2.32
CA LYS A 100 -1.27 7.89 3.34
C LYS A 100 -1.51 8.38 4.76
N THR A 101 -1.41 9.69 5.00
CA THR A 101 -1.73 10.29 6.30
C THR A 101 -3.23 10.19 6.60
N ALA A 102 -4.11 10.34 5.62
CA ALA A 102 -5.54 10.15 5.81
C ALA A 102 -5.87 8.70 6.19
N VAL A 103 -5.29 7.71 5.50
CA VAL A 103 -5.43 6.28 5.81
C VAL A 103 -4.87 5.95 7.20
N GLU A 104 -3.71 6.48 7.56
CA GLU A 104 -3.13 6.30 8.90
C GLU A 104 -4.05 6.88 9.98
N ASN A 105 -4.61 8.07 9.77
CA ASN A 105 -5.54 8.72 10.71
C ASN A 105 -6.90 8.00 10.79
N GLU A 106 -7.43 7.53 9.67
CA GLU A 106 -8.66 6.73 9.63
C GLU A 106 -8.48 5.44 10.42
N LEU A 107 -7.38 4.73 10.21
CA LEU A 107 -7.08 3.50 10.93
C LEU A 107 -6.89 3.74 12.43
N ARG A 108 -6.20 4.82 12.82
CA ARG A 108 -6.09 5.24 14.24
C ARG A 108 -7.47 5.53 14.83
N THR A 109 -8.33 6.21 14.08
CA THR A 109 -9.67 6.56 14.53
C THR A 109 -10.52 5.31 14.69
N GLN A 110 -10.50 4.36 13.76
CA GLN A 110 -11.32 3.14 13.83
C GLN A 110 -10.79 2.07 14.79
N LEU A 111 -9.48 2.07 15.09
CA LEU A 111 -8.91 1.19 16.13
C LEU A 111 -8.99 1.81 17.52
N GLY A 112 -8.97 3.15 17.62
CA GLY A 112 -9.09 3.90 18.87
C GLY A 112 -10.53 4.23 19.27
N ALA A 113 -11.45 4.35 18.29
CA ALA A 113 -12.88 4.46 18.49
C ALA A 113 -13.51 3.15 18.04
N ALA A 114 -14.23 2.48 18.93
CA ALA A 114 -14.89 1.26 18.54
C ALA A 114 -15.92 1.54 17.43
N PRO A 115 -16.06 0.64 16.44
CA PRO A 115 -16.94 0.86 15.31
C PRO A 115 -18.39 0.83 15.77
N ALA A 116 -19.00 2.00 15.93
CA ALA A 116 -20.44 2.13 16.08
C ALA A 116 -21.05 2.41 14.69
N GLN A 117 -21.18 1.37 13.86
CA GLN A 117 -22.06 1.40 12.69
C GLN A 117 -23.54 1.28 13.11
N GLY A 118 -23.97 2.04 14.12
CA GLY A 118 -25.30 1.94 14.71
C GLY A 118 -25.81 3.27 15.25
N VAL A 119 -27.12 3.36 15.44
CA VAL A 119 -27.80 4.52 16.05
C VAL A 119 -27.50 4.60 17.56
N PHE A 120 -27.01 3.52 18.15
CA PHE A 120 -26.77 3.38 19.58
C PHE A 120 -25.34 3.70 19.97
N SER A 121 -25.20 4.36 21.12
CA SER A 121 -23.91 4.57 21.76
C SER A 121 -23.38 3.24 22.30
N GLN A 122 -22.06 3.08 22.38
CA GLN A 122 -21.45 1.77 22.65
C GLN A 122 -21.81 1.18 24.03
N ASP A 123 -22.10 2.05 25.00
CA ASP A 123 -22.64 1.72 26.32
C ASP A 123 -24.05 1.10 26.29
N GLN A 124 -24.71 1.13 25.13
CA GLN A 124 -26.04 0.57 24.90
C GLN A 124 -26.03 -0.67 24.00
N LEU A 125 -24.86 -1.17 23.60
CA LEU A 125 -24.73 -2.37 22.77
C LEU A 125 -24.59 -3.63 23.63
N LEU A 126 -25.36 -4.66 23.27
CA LEU A 126 -25.17 -6.00 23.83
C LEU A 126 -24.01 -6.67 23.11
N THR A 127 -23.04 -7.19 23.88
CA THR A 127 -21.95 -8.02 23.32
C THR A 127 -22.54 -9.31 22.78
N ALA A 128 -22.20 -9.63 21.53
CA ALA A 128 -22.60 -10.88 20.87
C ALA A 128 -21.35 -11.62 20.41
N ASP A 129 -21.30 -12.92 20.70
CA ASP A 129 -20.26 -13.80 20.18
C ASP A 129 -20.74 -14.46 18.88
N VAL A 130 -19.93 -14.34 17.83
CA VAL A 130 -20.16 -15.05 16.57
C VAL A 130 -19.49 -16.40 16.66
N THR A 131 -20.28 -17.46 16.43
CA THR A 131 -19.76 -18.84 16.30
C THR A 131 -19.83 -19.26 14.85
N MET A 132 -18.79 -19.91 14.35
CA MET A 132 -18.72 -20.41 12.97
C MET A 132 -18.34 -21.88 12.97
N THR A 133 -18.98 -22.65 12.09
CA THR A 133 -18.56 -24.03 11.78
C THR A 133 -17.37 -24.02 10.83
N GLU A 134 -16.67 -25.15 10.70
CA GLU A 134 -15.57 -25.30 9.73
C GLU A 134 -16.02 -25.03 8.28
N GLU A 135 -17.22 -25.46 7.92
CA GLU A 135 -17.81 -25.19 6.60
C GLU A 135 -18.08 -23.70 6.39
N GLN A 136 -18.61 -23.00 7.41
CA GLN A 136 -18.86 -21.56 7.34
C GLN A 136 -17.55 -20.77 7.23
N GLN A 137 -16.49 -21.20 7.93
CA GLN A 137 -15.17 -20.60 7.80
C GLN A 137 -14.61 -20.78 6.38
N ALA A 138 -14.70 -21.98 5.81
CA ALA A 138 -14.24 -22.24 4.43
C ALA A 138 -15.01 -21.39 3.39
N ASN A 139 -16.31 -21.18 3.60
CA ASN A 139 -17.11 -20.29 2.77
C ASN A 139 -16.68 -18.83 2.89
N LEU A 140 -16.38 -18.36 4.11
CA LEU A 140 -15.85 -17.01 4.34
C LEU A 140 -14.48 -16.83 3.68
N ASP A 141 -13.58 -17.80 3.79
CA ASP A 141 -12.26 -17.76 3.15
C ASP A 141 -12.39 -17.64 1.62
N THR A 142 -13.32 -18.39 1.02
CA THR A 142 -13.63 -18.31 -0.42
C THR A 142 -14.16 -16.94 -0.82
N LEU A 143 -15.00 -16.33 0.02
CA LEU A 143 -15.50 -14.97 -0.19
C LEU A 143 -14.37 -13.93 -0.12
N VAL A 144 -13.50 -14.05 0.89
CA VAL A 144 -12.32 -13.18 1.05
C VAL A 144 -11.40 -13.30 -0.16
N ASP A 145 -11.10 -14.51 -0.62
CA ASP A 145 -10.29 -14.75 -1.82
C ASP A 145 -10.90 -14.09 -3.06
N SER A 146 -12.24 -14.17 -3.19
CA SER A 146 -12.96 -13.53 -4.30
C SER A 146 -12.88 -12.01 -4.24
N LEU A 147 -13.06 -11.42 -3.05
CA LEU A 147 -12.94 -9.97 -2.82
C LEU A 147 -11.52 -9.46 -3.12
N VAL A 148 -10.49 -10.22 -2.72
CA VAL A 148 -9.09 -9.89 -3.00
C VAL A 148 -8.81 -9.98 -4.50
N LYS A 149 -9.28 -11.06 -5.15
CA LYS A 149 -9.09 -11.27 -6.59
C LYS A 149 -9.76 -10.20 -7.45
N GLN A 150 -10.91 -9.69 -7.01
CA GLN A 150 -11.63 -8.60 -7.68
C GLN A 150 -11.04 -7.22 -7.35
N GLY A 151 -10.08 -7.13 -6.43
CA GLY A 151 -9.45 -5.87 -6.02
C GLY A 151 -10.33 -5.01 -5.11
N VAL A 152 -11.40 -5.57 -4.56
CA VAL A 152 -12.33 -4.87 -3.66
C VAL A 152 -11.77 -4.85 -2.23
N LEU A 153 -11.15 -5.94 -1.79
CA LEU A 153 -10.46 -6.05 -0.50
C LEU A 153 -8.96 -6.14 -0.70
N SER A 154 -8.19 -5.47 0.17
CA SER A 154 -6.74 -5.58 0.19
C SER A 154 -6.22 -6.04 1.55
N LEU A 155 -5.35 -7.05 1.54
CA LEU A 155 -4.74 -7.64 2.74
C LEU A 155 -3.31 -7.13 2.97
N ASN A 156 -3.08 -5.85 2.67
CA ASN A 156 -1.75 -5.23 2.71
C ASN A 156 -1.70 -4.00 3.63
N TYR A 157 -2.45 -4.02 4.73
CA TYR A 157 -2.52 -2.93 5.71
C TYR A 157 -2.97 -1.60 5.07
N GLN A 158 -3.88 -1.65 4.10
CA GLN A 158 -4.33 -0.50 3.31
C GLN A 158 -3.18 0.28 2.63
N GLY A 159 -2.06 -0.41 2.31
CA GLY A 159 -0.89 0.21 1.71
C GLY A 159 0.01 0.98 2.69
N LEU A 160 -0.21 0.83 4.00
CA LEU A 160 0.70 1.33 5.02
C LEU A 160 1.99 0.49 5.03
N ASP A 161 3.12 1.16 5.27
CA ASP A 161 4.39 0.48 5.50
C ASP A 161 4.56 0.07 6.97
N ASP A 162 5.53 -0.80 7.24
CA ASP A 162 5.79 -1.35 8.57
C ASP A 162 5.97 -0.27 9.66
N LYS A 163 6.48 0.92 9.30
CA LYS A 163 6.69 2.01 10.26
C LYS A 163 5.37 2.67 10.62
N ALA A 164 4.53 2.95 9.62
CA ALA A 164 3.19 3.47 9.84
C ALA A 164 2.34 2.46 10.62
N VAL A 165 2.36 1.18 10.24
CA VAL A 165 1.67 0.10 10.97
C VAL A 165 2.15 0.02 12.42
N GLY A 166 3.47 0.05 12.65
CA GLY A 166 4.05 0.00 14.00
C GLY A 166 3.66 1.21 14.84
N ARG A 167 3.59 2.40 14.24
CA ARG A 167 3.16 3.62 14.93
C ARG A 167 1.69 3.57 15.31
N VAL A 168 0.81 3.12 14.41
CA VAL A 168 -0.61 2.91 14.72
C VAL A 168 -0.76 1.91 15.86
N ALA A 169 -0.10 0.76 15.79
CA ALA A 169 -0.16 -0.26 16.84
C ALA A 169 0.35 0.24 18.21
N GLN A 170 1.41 1.05 18.23
CA GLN A 170 1.93 1.65 19.47
C GLN A 170 1.01 2.71 20.05
N GLU A 171 0.39 3.54 19.22
CA GLU A 171 -0.50 4.60 19.68
C GLU A 171 -1.86 4.05 20.14
N THR A 172 -2.42 3.07 19.44
CA THR A 172 -3.71 2.47 19.77
C THR A 172 -3.61 1.34 20.79
N GLN A 173 -2.41 0.79 21.03
CA GLN A 173 -2.18 -0.42 21.84
C GLN A 173 -2.98 -1.63 21.33
N GLN A 174 -3.33 -1.66 20.04
CA GLN A 174 -4.09 -2.73 19.39
C GLN A 174 -3.29 -3.33 18.23
N PRO A 175 -3.44 -4.64 17.95
CA PRO A 175 -2.85 -5.24 16.76
C PRO A 175 -3.51 -4.67 15.50
N VAL A 176 -2.69 -4.30 14.52
CA VAL A 176 -3.19 -3.90 13.20
C VAL A 176 -3.28 -5.14 12.31
N LEU A 177 -4.49 -5.50 11.92
CA LEU A 177 -4.73 -6.64 11.03
C LEU A 177 -4.38 -6.31 9.58
N ALA A 178 -4.09 -7.34 8.77
CA ALA A 178 -3.73 -7.17 7.36
C ALA A 178 -4.85 -6.54 6.52
N ILE A 179 -6.12 -6.74 6.92
CA ILE A 179 -7.31 -6.08 6.35
C ILE A 179 -7.31 -4.56 6.60
N GLY A 180 -6.49 -4.07 7.54
CA GLY A 180 -6.48 -2.69 8.01
C GLY A 180 -7.72 -2.38 8.85
N ALA A 181 -8.43 -1.33 8.46
CA ALA A 181 -9.64 -0.91 9.15
C ALA A 181 -10.80 -1.88 8.83
N PRO A 182 -11.79 -2.05 9.72
CA PRO A 182 -12.95 -2.90 9.48
C PRO A 182 -13.54 -2.71 8.08
N PHE A 183 -13.67 -3.82 7.34
CA PHE A 183 -14.17 -3.81 5.97
C PHE A 183 -15.65 -4.22 5.96
N PRO A 184 -16.57 -3.31 5.59
CA PRO A 184 -17.99 -3.65 5.48
C PRO A 184 -18.21 -4.57 4.28
N LEU A 185 -18.92 -5.69 4.49
CA LEU A 185 -19.30 -6.57 3.39
C LEU A 185 -20.27 -5.83 2.44
N PRO A 186 -20.12 -5.98 1.10
CA PRO A 186 -20.99 -5.30 0.14
C PRO A 186 -22.47 -5.70 0.26
N PHE A 187 -22.71 -6.98 0.48
CA PHE A 187 -24.04 -7.55 0.69
C PHE A 187 -23.98 -8.41 1.94
N PHE A 188 -24.77 -8.05 2.95
CA PHE A 188 -24.98 -8.85 4.14
C PHE A 188 -26.41 -8.71 4.62
N ASP A 189 -26.92 -9.75 5.27
CA ASP A 189 -28.24 -9.80 5.85
C ASP A 189 -28.20 -10.60 7.17
N LEU A 190 -29.12 -10.31 8.07
CA LEU A 190 -29.28 -11.02 9.33
C LEU A 190 -30.58 -11.82 9.28
N GLN A 191 -30.46 -13.11 9.06
CA GLN A 191 -31.59 -14.01 8.90
C GLN A 191 -31.92 -14.72 10.20
N HIS A 192 -33.21 -14.87 10.48
CA HIS A 192 -33.70 -15.67 11.59
C HIS A 192 -33.95 -17.09 11.08
N LEU A 193 -33.08 -18.02 11.46
CA LEU A 193 -33.22 -19.45 11.14
C LEU A 193 -33.47 -20.20 12.45
N ASP A 194 -34.70 -20.68 12.59
CA ASP A 194 -35.22 -21.33 13.80
C ASP A 194 -35.10 -20.45 15.05
N SER A 195 -34.16 -20.78 15.95
CA SER A 195 -33.87 -20.04 17.18
C SER A 195 -32.50 -19.36 17.15
N LYS A 196 -31.92 -19.21 15.96
CA LYS A 196 -30.59 -18.65 15.74
C LYS A 196 -30.66 -17.47 14.79
N LEU A 197 -29.82 -16.48 15.06
CA LEU A 197 -29.53 -15.40 14.12
C LEU A 197 -28.32 -15.83 13.28
N VAL A 198 -28.50 -15.83 11.97
CA VAL A 198 -27.48 -16.21 10.99
C VAL A 198 -27.13 -14.99 10.16
N ILE A 199 -25.86 -14.61 10.20
CA ILE A 199 -25.33 -13.57 9.32
C ILE A 199 -25.04 -14.24 7.97
N THR A 200 -25.71 -13.77 6.92
CA THR A 200 -25.41 -14.16 5.54
C THR A 200 -24.71 -13.00 4.87
N GLY A 201 -23.75 -13.29 3.99
CA GLY A 201 -23.02 -12.25 3.27
C GLY A 201 -22.31 -12.80 2.05
N GLY A 202 -22.07 -11.95 1.05
CA GLY A 202 -21.52 -12.40 -0.21
C GLY A 202 -21.26 -11.31 -1.23
N LEU A 203 -21.07 -11.77 -2.46
CA LEU A 203 -20.93 -10.97 -3.68
C LEU A 203 -22.16 -11.21 -4.57
N ASN A 204 -22.55 -10.20 -5.35
CA ASN A 204 -23.57 -10.34 -6.39
C ASN A 204 -23.07 -11.16 -7.59
#